data_AF-A0A941HSN6-F1
#
_entry.id   AF-A0A941HSN6-F1
#
_cell.length_a   1.000
_cell.length_b   1.000
_cell.length_c   1.000
_cell.angle_alpha   90.00
_cell.angle_beta   90.00
_cell.angle_gamma   90.00
#
_symmetry.space_group_name_H-M   'P 1'
#
loop_
_entity.id
_entity.type
_entity.pdbx_description
1 polymer ?
#
loop_
_entity_poly.entity_id
_entity_poly.type
_entity_poly.pdbx_seq_one_letter_code
_entity_poly.pdbx_strand_id
1 'polypeptide(L)'
;MDINKERGENMPDNSDRYLASFNRIEKALRTQFGSDEYQTFSFMVKESSKKNAVVKRYENDLREFADLRNAIVHNSTNPAFTIAEPHDSTVEKIKMIEEEIIHPRKVFPTFQKEVVIFQAGPSHASLPKVAALMH
;
A
#
# COMPACT_ATOMS: atom_id res chain seq x y z
N MET A 1 -12.21 -14.10 -45.49
CA MET A 1 -11.46 -12.82 -45.46
C MET A 1 -12.46 -11.83 -44.90
N ASP A 2 -12.44 -11.43 -43.63
CA ASP A 2 -11.32 -11.16 -42.73
C ASP A 2 -11.47 -11.79 -41.33
N ILE A 3 -10.31 -11.87 -40.67
CA ILE A 3 -9.93 -12.67 -39.52
C ILE A 3 -9.46 -11.71 -38.40
N ASN A 4 -9.98 -11.86 -37.18
CA ASN A 4 -9.33 -11.48 -35.90
C ASN A 4 -9.09 -9.96 -35.62
N LYS A 5 -9.57 -9.41 -34.48
CA LYS A 5 -8.79 -9.21 -33.22
C LYS A 5 -8.30 -7.73 -33.17
N GLU A 6 -8.52 -6.86 -32.17
CA GLU A 6 -8.45 -6.94 -30.70
C GLU A 6 -9.33 -5.87 -30.06
N ARG A 7 -10.10 -6.27 -29.04
CA ARG A 7 -10.56 -5.34 -28.00
C ARG A 7 -9.32 -4.94 -27.21
N GLY A 8 -8.71 -3.82 -27.56
CA GLY A 8 -7.63 -3.22 -26.78
C GLY A 8 -8.18 -2.66 -25.47
N GLU A 9 -8.44 -3.52 -24.49
CA GLU A 9 -8.41 -3.08 -23.09
C GLU A 9 -7.01 -2.54 -22.84
N ASN A 10 -6.92 -1.24 -22.56
CA ASN A 10 -5.66 -0.56 -22.25
C ASN A 10 -5.11 -1.23 -20.97
N MET A 11 -4.18 -2.19 -21.12
CA MET A 11 -3.51 -2.78 -19.97
C MET A 11 -2.78 -1.65 -19.25
N PRO A 12 -3.04 -1.45 -17.95
CA PRO A 12 -2.35 -0.40 -17.20
C PRO A 12 -0.85 -0.64 -17.29
N ASP A 13 -0.12 0.42 -17.64
CA ASP A 13 1.33 0.45 -17.72
C ASP A 13 1.97 -0.10 -16.43
N ASN A 14 3.16 -0.67 -16.53
CA ASN A 14 3.86 -1.21 -15.37
C ASN A 14 4.08 -0.15 -14.28
N SER A 15 4.25 1.12 -14.66
CA SER A 15 4.32 2.25 -13.73
C SER A 15 3.01 2.44 -12.97
N ASP A 16 1.85 2.33 -13.63
CA ASP A 16 0.54 2.45 -12.98
C ASP A 16 0.29 1.30 -12.00
N ARG A 17 0.56 0.06 -12.44
CA ARG A 17 0.46 -1.14 -11.59
C ARG A 17 1.37 -1.03 -10.36
N TYR A 18 2.59 -0.56 -10.56
CA TYR A 18 3.57 -0.34 -9.50
C TYR A 18 3.11 0.73 -8.51
N LEU A 19 2.71 1.90 -8.99
CA LEU A 19 2.26 3.02 -8.15
C LEU A 19 1.00 2.66 -7.37
N ALA A 20 0.08 1.89 -7.97
CA ALA A 20 -1.10 1.40 -7.30
C ALA A 20 -0.76 0.49 -6.10
N SER A 21 0.16 -0.47 -6.27
CA SER A 21 0.62 -1.35 -5.19
C SER A 21 1.40 -0.56 -4.12
N PHE A 22 2.28 0.37 -4.53
CA PHE A 22 3.01 1.23 -3.61
C PHE A 22 2.08 2.06 -2.71
N ASN A 23 1.08 2.71 -3.31
CA ASN A 23 0.11 3.54 -2.58
C ASN A 23 -0.70 2.73 -1.57
N ARG A 24 -1.02 1.46 -1.87
CA ARG A 24 -1.74 0.58 -0.94
C ARG A 24 -0.86 0.17 0.24
N ILE A 25 0.41 -0.15 0.00
CA ILE A 25 1.40 -0.41 1.06
C ILE A 25 1.56 0.84 1.94
N GLU A 26 1.77 2.02 1.34
CA GLU A 26 1.91 3.28 2.07
C GLU A 26 0.69 3.55 2.95
N LYS A 27 -0.52 3.37 2.42
CA LYS A 27 -1.76 3.52 3.18
C LYS A 27 -1.82 2.53 4.35
N ALA A 28 -1.46 1.27 4.15
CA ALA A 28 -1.45 0.25 5.20
C ALA A 28 -0.43 0.59 6.31
N LEU A 29 0.75 1.10 5.96
CA LEU A 29 1.72 1.57 6.94
C LEU A 29 1.19 2.81 7.69
N ARG A 30 0.63 3.78 6.98
CA ARG A 30 0.11 5.03 7.56
C ARG A 30 -1.02 4.81 8.55
N THR A 31 -1.88 3.81 8.35
CA THR A 31 -2.94 3.48 9.32
C THR A 31 -2.43 3.12 10.71
N GLN A 32 -1.14 2.80 10.88
CA GLN A 32 -0.53 2.51 12.18
C GLN A 32 -0.13 3.77 12.97
N PHE A 33 0.01 4.93 12.30
CA PHE A 33 0.54 6.17 12.89
C PHE A 33 -0.54 7.23 13.19
N GLY A 34 -1.79 7.00 12.77
CA GLY A 34 -2.87 7.98 12.90
C GLY A 34 -2.89 8.99 11.75
N SER A 35 -3.99 9.74 11.63
CA SER A 35 -4.31 10.52 10.41
C SER A 35 -3.61 11.88 10.31
N ASP A 36 -3.10 12.43 11.41
CA ASP A 36 -2.72 13.86 11.48
C ASP A 36 -1.24 14.14 11.19
N GLU A 37 -0.36 13.15 11.36
CA GLU A 37 1.08 13.35 11.20
C GLU A 37 1.54 12.98 9.78
N TYR A 38 2.09 13.95 9.05
CA TYR A 38 2.77 13.68 7.78
C TYR A 38 4.10 12.97 8.07
N GLN A 39 4.16 11.68 7.75
CA GLN A 39 5.34 10.86 7.94
C GLN A 39 5.87 10.36 6.61
N THR A 40 7.20 10.37 6.45
CA THR A 40 7.83 9.85 5.23
C THR A 40 7.67 8.34 5.16
N PHE A 41 7.57 7.80 3.94
CA PHE A 41 7.46 6.36 3.73
C PHE A 41 8.58 5.59 4.44
N SER A 42 9.84 6.04 4.28
CA SER A 42 11.00 5.42 4.91
C SER A 42 10.95 5.45 6.45
N PHE A 43 10.38 6.50 7.04
CA PHE A 43 10.15 6.56 8.48
C PHE A 43 9.08 5.56 8.90
N MET A 44 7.94 5.52 8.20
CA MET A 44 6.86 4.57 8.48
C MET A 44 7.34 3.11 8.38
N VAL A 45 8.14 2.77 7.36
CA VAL A 45 8.75 1.44 7.22
C VAL A 45 9.64 1.11 8.43
N LYS A 46 10.51 2.04 8.83
CA LYS A 46 11.43 1.85 9.97
C LYS A 46 10.67 1.66 11.29
N GLU A 47 9.63 2.44 11.53
CA GLU A 47 8.84 2.32 12.76
C GLU A 47 7.95 1.08 12.75
N SER A 48 7.34 0.74 11.61
CA SER A 48 6.56 -0.49 11.44
C SER A 48 7.42 -1.75 11.55
N SER A 49 8.70 -1.73 11.10
CA SER A 49 9.60 -2.89 11.23
C SER A 49 9.94 -3.26 12.67
N LYS A 50 9.81 -2.32 13.61
CA LYS A 50 9.97 -2.61 15.05
C LYS A 50 8.85 -3.49 15.61
N LYS A 51 7.66 -3.45 15.00
CA LYS A 51 6.44 -4.10 15.52
C LYS A 51 5.88 -5.20 14.61
N ASN A 52 6.19 -5.15 13.31
CA ASN A 52 5.73 -6.09 12.29
C ASN A 52 6.90 -6.84 11.64
N ALA A 53 6.95 -8.16 11.85
CA ALA A 53 8.02 -9.02 11.34
C ALA A 53 8.05 -9.12 9.80
N VAL A 54 6.89 -9.01 9.14
CA VAL A 54 6.78 -9.01 7.67
C VAL A 54 7.41 -7.72 7.12
N VAL A 55 7.06 -6.57 7.70
CA VAL A 55 7.66 -5.28 7.30
C VAL A 55 9.16 -5.27 7.55
N LYS A 56 9.61 -5.86 8.67
CA LYS A 56 11.05 -6.03 8.96
C LYS A 56 11.76 -6.91 7.95
N ARG A 57 11.12 -8.00 7.52
CA ARG A 57 11.69 -8.91 6.51
C ARG A 57 11.93 -8.21 5.19
N TYR A 58 11.01 -7.34 4.78
CA TYR A 58 11.05 -6.61 3.51
C TYR A 58 11.51 -5.16 3.65
N GLU A 59 12.19 -4.81 4.74
CA GLU A 59 12.55 -3.42 5.05
C GLU A 59 13.43 -2.79 3.96
N ASN A 60 14.39 -3.57 3.42
CA ASN A 60 15.25 -3.12 2.34
C ASN A 60 14.47 -2.98 1.03
N ASP A 61 13.67 -3.98 0.67
CA ASP A 61 12.85 -3.94 -0.55
C ASP A 61 11.90 -2.75 -0.56
N LEU A 62 11.26 -2.46 0.58
CA LEU A 62 10.37 -1.30 0.73
C LEU A 62 11.12 0.02 0.54
N ARG A 63 12.37 0.13 0.99
CA ARG A 63 13.20 1.31 0.73
C ARG A 63 13.54 1.46 -0.75
N GLU A 64 13.98 0.37 -1.39
CA GLU A 64 14.25 0.37 -2.83
C GLU A 64 13.01 0.75 -3.64
N PHE A 65 11.83 0.32 -3.21
CA PHE A 65 10.57 0.73 -3.84
C PHE A 65 10.28 2.23 -3.65
N ALA A 66 10.62 2.82 -2.51
CA ALA A 66 10.46 4.26 -2.32
C ALA A 66 11.39 5.06 -3.24
N ASP A 67 12.63 4.60 -3.41
CA ASP A 67 13.59 5.20 -4.34
C ASP A 67 13.11 5.09 -5.79
N LEU A 68 12.62 3.91 -6.19
CA LEU A 68 12.06 3.69 -7.52
C LEU A 68 10.79 4.53 -7.77
N ARG A 69 9.92 4.68 -6.76
CA ARG A 69 8.76 5.59 -6.84
C ARG A 69 9.21 7.02 -7.10
N ASN A 70 10.29 7.47 -6.43
CA ASN A 70 10.83 8.79 -6.67
C ASN A 70 11.42 8.91 -8.08
N ALA A 71 12.10 7.88 -8.60
CA ALA A 71 12.59 7.87 -9.98
C ALA A 71 11.45 7.95 -11.02
N ILE A 72 10.30 7.33 -10.74
CA ILE A 72 9.10 7.37 -11.60
C ILE A 72 8.37 8.73 -11.48
N VAL A 73 8.20 9.27 -10.26
CA VAL A 73 7.32 10.44 -9.98
C VAL A 73 8.05 11.78 -10.00
N HIS A 74 9.25 11.89 -9.43
CA HIS A 74 9.89 13.19 -9.18
C HIS A 74 10.42 13.87 -10.46
N ASN A 75 10.41 13.18 -11.60
CA ASN A 75 10.77 13.80 -12.87
C ASN A 75 9.56 14.45 -13.59
N SER A 76 8.33 14.31 -13.08
CA SER A 76 7.14 14.96 -13.67
C SER A 76 7.13 16.50 -13.58
N THR A 77 8.05 17.11 -12.82
CA THR A 77 8.30 18.57 -12.82
C THR A 77 9.16 19.05 -13.99
N ASN A 78 9.76 18.14 -14.78
CA ASN A 78 10.42 18.44 -16.05
C ASN A 78 9.70 17.64 -17.16
N PRO A 79 8.94 18.27 -18.06
CA PRO A 79 7.89 17.62 -18.87
C PRO A 79 8.38 16.69 -19.98
N ALA A 80 9.59 16.12 -19.89
CA ALA A 80 10.19 15.41 -21.01
C ALA A 80 10.22 13.88 -20.88
N PHE A 81 10.38 13.24 -19.71
CA PHE A 81 10.58 11.78 -19.68
C PHE A 81 10.20 11.09 -18.36
N THR A 82 9.41 10.01 -18.44
CA THR A 82 9.46 8.91 -17.46
C THR A 82 10.78 8.19 -17.67
N ILE A 83 11.74 8.31 -16.74
CA ILE A 83 13.12 7.82 -16.96
C ILE A 83 13.25 6.32 -16.64
N ALA A 84 12.34 5.74 -15.86
CA ALA A 84 12.36 4.33 -15.48
C ALA A 84 10.97 3.71 -15.54
N GLU A 85 10.78 2.74 -16.42
CA GLU A 85 9.64 1.82 -16.36
C GLU A 85 10.03 0.63 -15.48
N PRO A 86 9.25 0.29 -14.43
CA PRO A 86 9.54 -0.88 -13.63
C PRO A 86 9.37 -2.15 -14.47
N HIS A 87 10.33 -3.07 -14.39
CA HIS A 87 10.17 -4.40 -15.00
C HIS A 87 9.01 -5.17 -14.36
N ASP A 88 8.39 -6.08 -15.11
CA ASP A 88 7.32 -6.94 -14.61
C ASP A 88 7.70 -7.66 -13.32
N SER A 89 8.94 -8.14 -13.20
CA SER A 89 9.45 -8.78 -11.98
C SER A 89 9.43 -7.86 -10.76
N THR A 90 9.66 -6.56 -10.94
CA THR A 90 9.53 -5.55 -9.88
C THR A 90 8.07 -5.34 -9.51
N VAL A 91 7.17 -5.27 -10.50
CA VAL A 91 5.72 -5.14 -10.29
C VAL A 91 5.16 -6.37 -9.56
N GLU A 92 5.60 -7.57 -9.93
CA GLU A 92 5.22 -8.82 -9.26
C GLU A 92 5.74 -8.86 -7.82
N LYS A 93 6.99 -8.43 -7.59
CA LYS A 93 7.59 -8.40 -6.27
C LYS A 93 6.87 -7.44 -5.31
N ILE A 94 6.55 -6.22 -5.76
CA ILE A 94 5.81 -5.27 -4.92
C ILE A 94 4.38 -5.76 -4.64
N LYS A 95 3.72 -6.44 -5.59
CA LYS A 95 2.41 -7.06 -5.38
C LYS A 95 2.46 -8.22 -4.37
N MET A 96 3.51 -9.03 -4.43
CA MET A 96 3.69 -10.12 -3.46
C MET A 96 3.88 -9.58 -2.04
N ILE A 97 4.71 -8.54 -1.89
CA ILE A 97 4.94 -7.87 -0.60
C ILE A 97 3.68 -7.13 -0.12
N GLU A 98 2.94 -6.48 -1.03
CA GLU A 98 1.63 -5.88 -0.74
C GLU A 98 0.69 -6.91 -0.10
N GLU A 99 0.55 -8.08 -0.72
CA GLU A 99 -0.30 -9.15 -0.19
C GLU A 99 0.18 -9.64 1.18
N GLU A 100 1.48 -9.82 1.41
CA GLU A 100 1.99 -10.25 2.73
C GLU A 100 1.77 -9.18 3.82
N ILE A 101 1.82 -7.89 3.48
CA ILE A 101 1.61 -6.79 4.42
C ILE A 101 0.12 -6.58 4.73
N ILE A 102 -0.74 -6.61 3.71
CA ILE A 102 -2.18 -6.29 3.83
C ILE A 102 -2.98 -7.52 4.25
N HIS A 103 -2.65 -8.68 3.70
CA HIS A 103 -3.30 -9.95 3.96
C HIS A 103 -2.28 -10.95 4.49
N PRO A 104 -1.87 -10.85 5.78
CA PRO A 104 -1.01 -11.84 6.39
C PRO A 104 -1.75 -13.18 6.47
N ARG A 105 -1.81 -13.92 5.36
CA ARG A 105 -2.40 -15.25 5.29
C ARG A 105 -1.42 -16.22 5.93
N LYS A 106 -2.01 -17.17 6.63
CA LYS A 106 -1.41 -18.20 7.49
C LYS A 106 -0.54 -19.21 6.72
N VAL A 107 0.35 -18.77 5.84
CA VAL A 107 1.35 -19.63 5.23
C VAL A 107 2.55 -19.69 6.17
N PHE A 108 2.64 -20.83 6.86
CA PHE A 108 3.59 -21.28 7.90
C PHE A 108 3.18 -21.04 9.37
N PRO A 109 3.03 -22.11 10.18
CA PRO A 109 2.44 -22.08 11.52
C PRO A 109 3.41 -21.62 12.62
N THR A 110 4.17 -20.53 12.40
CA THR A 110 5.23 -20.14 13.35
C THR A 110 5.11 -18.72 13.90
N PHE A 111 4.22 -17.87 13.37
CA PHE A 111 4.05 -16.52 13.92
C PHE A 111 2.62 -16.26 14.38
N GLN A 112 2.35 -16.67 15.63
CA GLN A 112 1.26 -16.11 16.42
C GLN A 112 1.64 -14.67 16.80
N LYS A 113 1.17 -13.69 16.04
CA LYS A 113 0.91 -12.38 16.61
C LYS A 113 -0.32 -11.79 15.96
N GLU A 114 -1.36 -11.70 16.77
CA GLU A 114 -2.67 -11.18 16.44
C GLU A 114 -2.54 -9.74 15.92
N VAL A 115 -2.74 -9.54 14.62
CA VAL A 115 -2.81 -8.21 14.02
C VAL A 115 -4.25 -7.75 14.17
N VAL A 116 -4.51 -6.99 15.23
CA VAL A 116 -5.77 -6.27 15.43
C VAL A 116 -5.87 -5.19 14.36
N ILE A 117 -6.52 -5.51 13.26
CA ILE A 117 -6.96 -4.53 12.25
C ILE A 117 -8.11 -3.73 12.84
N PHE A 118 -7.82 -2.53 13.34
CA PHE A 118 -8.85 -1.59 13.77
C PHE A 118 -9.50 -0.98 12.53
N GLN A 119 -10.74 -1.39 12.23
CA GLN A 119 -11.58 -0.67 11.28
C GLN A 119 -11.94 0.68 11.88
N ALA A 120 -11.21 1.73 11.49
CA ALA A 120 -11.70 3.09 11.66
C ALA A 120 -12.81 3.32 10.61
N GLY A 121 -14.05 3.02 11.01
CA GLY A 121 -15.23 3.48 10.27
C GLY A 121 -15.25 5.01 10.23
N PRO A 122 -15.75 5.63 9.15
CA PRO A 122 -15.94 7.07 9.14
C PRO A 122 -16.95 7.46 10.22
N SER A 123 -16.50 8.33 11.12
CA SER A 123 -17.28 9.02 12.14
C SER A 123 -18.46 9.77 11.50
N HIS A 124 -19.66 9.25 11.63
CA HIS A 124 -20.87 10.07 11.58
C HIS A 124 -21.52 10.02 12.97
N ALA A 125 -21.13 10.97 13.81
CA ALA A 125 -21.81 11.23 15.07
C ALA A 125 -23.18 11.85 14.78
N SER A 126 -24.18 11.00 14.56
CA SER A 126 -25.58 11.40 14.71
C SER A 126 -25.99 11.10 16.15
N LEU A 127 -26.19 12.17 16.92
CA LEU A 127 -26.65 12.17 18.31
C LEU A 127 -27.94 11.33 18.49
N PRO A 128 -28.00 10.38 19.43
CA PRO A 128 -29.27 9.97 20.00
C PRO A 128 -29.59 10.87 21.20
N LYS A 129 -30.73 11.57 21.09
CA LYS A 129 -31.39 12.27 22.20
C LYS A 129 -31.58 11.30 23.37
N VAL A 130 -31.10 11.70 24.54
CA VAL A 130 -31.50 11.10 25.82
C VAL A 130 -32.93 11.54 26.14
N ALA A 131 -33.86 10.59 26.15
CA ALA A 131 -35.14 10.74 26.85
C ALA A 131 -35.16 9.68 27.95
N ALA A 132 -34.83 10.12 29.15
CA ALA A 132 -35.08 9.40 30.38
C ALA A 132 -36.60 9.39 30.65
N LEU A 133 -37.13 8.25 31.09
CA LEU A 133 -37.89 8.21 32.35
C LEU A 133 -38.11 6.77 32.82
N MET A 134 -37.69 6.52 34.06
CA MET A 134 -38.17 5.45 34.93
C MET A 134 -39.62 5.73 35.34
N HIS A 135 -40.49 4.72 35.24
CA HIS A 135 -41.26 4.08 36.32
C HIS A 135 -42.21 3.04 35.70
#